data_AF-A0A7C4Y219-F1
#
_entry.id   AF-A0A7C4Y219-F1
#
_cell.length_a   1.000
_cell.length_b   1.000
_cell.length_c   1.000
_cell.angle_alpha   90.00
_cell.angle_beta   90.00
_cell.angle_gamma   90.00
#
_symmetry.space_group_name_H-M   'P 1'
#
loop_
_entity.id
_entity.type
_entity.pdbx_description
1 polymer ?
#
loop_
_entity_poly.entity_id
_entity_poly.type
_entity_poly.pdbx_seq_one_letter_code
_entity_poly.pdbx_strand_id
1 'polypeptide(L)'
;MKLIGNYVERLVSDLSSPIKIMNFCGTHEWTTTYYGLRSLIPEDIELVAGPGCPVCITPGVYVDELVRLSLEGVRVYTFGDAYKLPTTTGKTPKNLAEAQALGGNVKVVYSFLEAVKDAREYSKDSVFFGIG
;
A
#
# COMPACT_ATOMS: atom_id res chain seq x y z
N MET A 1 -17.53 -1.42 28.99
CA MET A 1 -16.31 -2.23 29.24
C MET A 1 -16.57 -3.63 29.79
N LYS A 2 -17.48 -3.84 30.76
CA LYS A 2 -17.79 -5.17 31.33
C LYS A 2 -18.15 -6.27 30.31
N LEU A 3 -18.89 -5.93 29.25
CA LEU A 3 -19.28 -6.89 28.21
C LEU A 3 -18.09 -7.48 27.46
N ILE A 4 -17.14 -6.64 27.04
CA ILE A 4 -15.95 -7.08 26.29
C ILE A 4 -15.07 -7.98 27.18
N GLY A 5 -14.86 -7.59 28.44
CA GLY A 5 -14.13 -8.40 29.42
C GLY A 5 -14.70 -9.82 29.59
N ASN A 6 -16.02 -9.96 29.69
CA ASN A 6 -16.65 -11.29 29.85
C ASN A 6 -16.49 -12.21 28.61
N TYR A 7 -16.54 -11.65 27.39
CA TYR A 7 -16.28 -12.44 26.18
C TYR A 7 -14.81 -12.83 26.07
N VAL A 8 -13.94 -11.92 26.46
CA VAL A 8 -12.50 -12.10 26.49
C VAL A 8 -12.09 -13.20 27.49
N GLU A 9 -12.62 -13.20 28.72
CA GLU A 9 -12.36 -14.24 29.71
C GLU A 9 -12.80 -15.64 29.22
N ARG A 10 -13.95 -15.71 28.56
CA ARG A 10 -14.44 -16.95 27.92
C ARG A 10 -13.55 -17.44 26.78
N LEU A 11 -13.01 -16.51 25.98
CA LEU A 11 -12.09 -16.87 24.90
C LEU A 11 -10.80 -17.44 25.45
N VAL A 12 -10.28 -16.89 26.55
CA VAL A 12 -9.02 -17.33 27.17
C VAL A 12 -9.17 -18.66 27.91
N SER A 13 -10.32 -18.91 28.56
CA SER A 13 -10.51 -20.15 29.34
C SER A 13 -10.37 -21.43 28.53
N ASP A 14 -10.62 -21.34 27.22
CA ASP A 14 -10.59 -22.48 26.31
C ASP A 14 -9.26 -22.58 25.53
N LEU A 15 -8.32 -21.64 25.72
CA LEU A 15 -7.03 -21.65 25.06
C LEU A 15 -6.02 -22.53 25.82
N SER A 16 -5.46 -23.51 25.12
CA SER A 16 -4.37 -24.35 25.64
C SER A 16 -2.99 -23.70 25.53
N SER A 17 -2.86 -22.63 24.73
CA SER A 17 -1.63 -21.90 24.47
C SER A 17 -1.91 -20.52 23.86
N PRO A 18 -1.01 -19.53 23.99
CA PRO A 18 -1.15 -18.24 23.32
C PRO A 18 -1.31 -18.39 21.80
N ILE A 19 -2.19 -17.58 21.21
CA ILE A 19 -2.48 -17.60 19.78
C ILE A 19 -2.12 -16.28 19.10
N LYS A 20 -1.76 -16.38 17.82
CA LYS A 20 -1.50 -15.22 16.96
C LYS A 20 -2.53 -15.18 15.84
N ILE A 21 -3.22 -14.06 15.71
CA ILE A 21 -4.21 -13.80 14.67
C ILE A 21 -3.63 -12.74 13.73
N MET A 22 -3.33 -13.14 12.50
CA MET A 22 -2.79 -12.24 11.49
C MET A 22 -3.90 -11.69 10.61
N ASN A 23 -3.95 -10.36 10.47
CA ASN A 23 -4.75 -9.70 9.43
C ASN A 23 -3.84 -9.34 8.24
N PHE A 24 -4.39 -9.34 7.02
CA PHE A 24 -3.64 -9.01 5.79
C PHE A 24 -4.32 -7.89 5.00
N CYS A 25 -5.09 -7.04 5.67
CA CYS A 25 -5.81 -5.93 5.05
C CYS A 25 -5.48 -4.64 5.79
N GLY A 26 -4.92 -3.64 5.08
CA GLY A 26 -4.59 -2.35 5.69
C GLY A 26 -5.80 -1.69 6.38
N THR A 27 -7.01 -1.91 5.88
CA THR A 27 -8.24 -1.39 6.51
C THR A 27 -8.55 -2.08 7.85
N HIS A 28 -8.33 -3.39 7.97
CA HIS A 28 -8.47 -4.08 9.26
C HIS A 28 -7.40 -3.65 10.26
N GLU A 29 -6.16 -3.43 9.79
CA GLU A 29 -5.10 -2.89 10.63
C GLU A 29 -5.40 -1.47 11.11
N TRP A 30 -5.97 -0.64 10.22
CA TRP A 30 -6.46 0.69 10.57
C TRP A 30 -7.55 0.62 11.63
N THR A 31 -8.56 -0.24 11.48
CA THR A 31 -9.61 -0.45 12.49
C THR A 31 -9.04 -0.90 13.83
N THR A 32 -8.11 -1.86 13.79
CA THR A 32 -7.47 -2.41 14.99
C THR A 32 -6.75 -1.31 15.78
N THR A 33 -6.02 -0.46 15.07
CA THR A 33 -5.25 0.64 15.67
C THR A 33 -6.16 1.79 16.11
N TYR A 34 -7.09 2.22 15.25
CA TYR A 34 -7.98 3.36 15.48
C TYR A 34 -8.88 3.17 16.70
N TYR A 35 -9.43 1.96 16.88
CA TYR A 35 -10.25 1.62 18.04
C TYR A 35 -9.45 1.06 19.22
N GLY A 36 -8.12 0.98 19.13
CA GLY A 36 -7.26 0.51 20.20
C GLY A 36 -7.52 -0.95 20.61
N LEU A 37 -7.92 -1.82 19.67
CA LEU A 37 -8.36 -3.19 19.97
C LEU A 37 -7.24 -4.02 20.62
N ARG A 38 -5.97 -3.76 20.28
CA ARG A 38 -4.82 -4.43 20.92
C ARG A 38 -4.76 -4.21 22.43
N SER A 39 -5.25 -3.08 22.92
CA SER A 39 -5.29 -2.77 24.35
C SER A 39 -6.49 -3.39 25.06
N LEU A 40 -7.46 -3.94 24.31
CA LEU A 40 -8.69 -4.55 24.84
C LEU A 40 -8.64 -6.09 24.84
N ILE A 41 -7.67 -6.66 24.13
CA ILE A 41 -7.50 -8.11 23.97
C ILE A 41 -6.48 -8.62 25.01
N PRO A 42 -6.62 -9.86 25.53
CA PRO A 42 -5.68 -10.47 26.46
C PRO A 42 -4.28 -10.63 25.91
N GLU A 43 -3.32 -10.76 26.82
CA GLU A 43 -1.93 -11.09 26.48
C GLU A 43 -1.78 -12.45 25.78
N ASP A 44 -2.72 -13.39 26.01
CA ASP A 44 -2.75 -14.70 25.34
C ASP A 44 -3.17 -14.64 23.85
N ILE A 45 -3.64 -13.49 23.36
CA ILE A 45 -4.06 -13.30 21.97
C ILE A 45 -3.29 -12.11 21.36
N GLU A 46 -2.42 -12.40 20.39
CA GLU A 46 -1.65 -11.40 19.67
C GLU A 46 -2.30 -11.06 18.32
N LEU A 47 -2.61 -9.79 18.07
CA LEU A 47 -3.05 -9.31 16.76
C LEU A 47 -1.85 -8.84 15.90
N VAL A 48 -1.50 -9.65 14.91
CA VAL A 48 -0.36 -9.43 14.01
C VAL A 48 -0.80 -8.71 12.74
N ALA A 49 -0.07 -7.65 12.38
CA ALA A 49 -0.22 -6.96 11.10
C ALA A 49 0.58 -7.70 10.01
N GLY A 50 -0.11 -8.29 9.04
CA GLY A 50 0.48 -8.91 7.87
C GLY A 50 0.74 -7.92 6.72
N PRO A 51 1.25 -8.40 5.58
CA PRO A 51 1.61 -7.57 4.41
C PRO A 51 0.38 -7.11 3.59
N GLY A 52 -0.55 -6.39 4.23
CA GLY A 52 -1.84 -6.01 3.65
C GLY A 52 -1.88 -4.71 2.86
N CYS A 53 -0.72 -4.17 2.49
CA CYS A 53 -0.58 -2.91 1.76
C CYS A 53 0.12 -3.20 0.42
N PRO A 54 -0.60 -3.22 -0.72
CA PRO A 54 -0.03 -3.59 -2.01
C PRO A 54 1.08 -2.64 -2.46
N VAL A 55 0.94 -1.34 -2.13
CA VAL A 55 1.96 -0.30 -2.35
C VAL A 55 3.24 -0.62 -1.58
N CYS A 56 3.12 -0.95 -0.29
CA CYS A 56 4.25 -1.16 0.61
C CYS A 56 5.09 -2.39 0.25
N ILE A 57 4.49 -3.40 -0.38
CA ILE A 57 5.19 -4.63 -0.80
C ILE A 57 5.70 -4.56 -2.25
N THR A 58 5.45 -3.46 -2.95
CA THR A 58 5.85 -3.32 -4.35
C THR A 58 7.38 -3.26 -4.47
N PRO A 59 8.02 -4.18 -5.20
CA PRO A 59 9.47 -4.15 -5.40
C PRO A 59 9.93 -2.87 -6.12
N GLY A 60 10.97 -2.22 -5.59
CA GLY A 60 11.51 -0.98 -6.17
C GLY A 60 11.97 -1.10 -7.63
N VAL A 61 12.31 -2.31 -8.10
CA VAL A 61 12.67 -2.58 -9.50
C VAL A 61 11.56 -2.20 -10.50
N TYR A 62 10.28 -2.29 -10.10
CA TYR A 62 9.18 -1.83 -10.96
C TYR A 62 9.16 -0.30 -11.05
N VAL A 63 9.44 0.38 -9.94
CA VAL A 63 9.55 1.85 -9.91
C VAL A 63 10.72 2.32 -10.76
N ASP A 64 11.85 1.61 -10.73
CA ASP A 64 13.02 1.92 -11.56
C ASP A 64 12.67 1.98 -13.04
N GLU A 65 11.90 1.00 -13.51
CA GLU A 65 11.50 0.90 -14.92
C GLU A 65 10.50 1.98 -15.30
N LEU A 66 9.55 2.30 -14.42
CA LEU A 66 8.61 3.39 -14.65
C LEU A 66 9.31 4.75 -14.67
N VAL A 67 10.31 4.95 -13.82
CA VAL A 67 11.15 6.15 -13.85
C VAL A 67 11.87 6.27 -15.20
N ARG A 68 12.49 5.19 -15.68
CA ARG A 68 13.14 5.13 -17.01
C ARG A 68 12.17 5.50 -18.12
N LEU A 69 11.02 4.82 -18.19
CA LEU A 69 9.98 5.05 -19.20
C LEU A 69 9.47 6.50 -19.17
N SER A 70 9.27 7.08 -17.97
CA SER A 70 8.80 8.46 -17.85
C SER A 70 9.77 9.47 -18.46
N LEU A 71 11.07 9.25 -18.31
CA LEU A 71 12.13 10.11 -18.85
C LEU A 71 12.33 9.91 -20.36
N GLU A 72 11.97 8.74 -20.89
CA GLU A 72 11.92 8.44 -22.33
C GLU A 72 10.66 9.00 -23.02
N GLY A 73 9.79 9.68 -22.28
CA GLY A 73 8.61 10.37 -22.79
C GLY A 73 7.32 9.55 -22.75
N VAL A 74 7.38 8.28 -22.32
CA VAL A 74 6.18 7.45 -22.09
C VAL A 74 5.38 8.05 -20.94
N ARG A 75 4.07 8.20 -21.12
CA ARG A 75 3.18 8.68 -20.08
C ARG A 75 3.00 7.60 -19.01
N VAL A 76 3.52 7.85 -17.81
CA VAL A 76 3.35 6.97 -16.64
C VAL A 76 2.19 7.48 -15.79
N TYR A 77 1.13 6.68 -15.69
CA TYR A 77 0.03 6.91 -14.76
C TYR A 77 0.27 6.17 -13.45
N THR A 78 0.02 6.81 -12.32
CA THR A 78 0.18 6.20 -10.99
C THR A 78 -0.87 6.70 -10.02
N PHE A 79 -1.21 5.90 -9.02
CA PHE A 79 -1.91 6.40 -7.84
C PHE A 79 -0.98 7.28 -6.98
N GLY A 80 -1.58 8.14 -6.15
CA GLY A 80 -0.85 9.11 -5.35
C GLY A 80 0.01 8.51 -4.23
N ASP A 81 -0.40 7.35 -3.71
CA ASP A 81 0.35 6.56 -2.72
C ASP A 81 1.61 5.92 -3.35
N ALA A 82 1.52 5.47 -4.60
CA ALA A 82 2.63 4.90 -5.36
C ALA A 82 3.59 5.96 -5.94
N TYR A 83 3.16 7.23 -6.01
CA TYR A 83 3.92 8.33 -6.63
C TYR A 83 5.30 8.58 -5.98
N LYS A 84 5.41 8.31 -4.68
CA LYS A 84 6.65 8.48 -3.90
C LYS A 84 7.28 7.15 -3.49
N LEU A 85 6.85 6.03 -4.07
CA LEU A 85 7.51 4.75 -3.82
C LEU A 85 8.99 4.83 -4.21
N PRO A 86 9.88 4.29 -3.37
CA PRO A 86 11.30 4.35 -3.64
C PRO A 86 11.70 3.42 -4.79
N THR A 87 12.63 3.88 -5.61
CA THR A 87 13.44 3.03 -6.50
C THR A 87 14.36 2.12 -5.70
N THR A 88 15.07 1.21 -6.38
CA THR A 88 16.15 0.45 -5.75
C THR A 88 17.20 1.37 -5.12
N THR A 89 17.80 0.92 -4.01
CA THR A 89 18.74 1.70 -3.22
C THR A 89 19.89 2.23 -4.07
N GLY A 90 20.17 3.54 -3.94
CA GLY A 90 21.27 4.20 -4.67
C GLY A 90 20.91 4.71 -6.07
N LYS A 91 19.69 4.47 -6.58
CA LYS A 91 19.25 5.07 -7.84
C LYS A 91 18.78 6.52 -7.69
N THR A 92 18.84 7.23 -8.81
CA THR A 92 18.30 8.58 -8.99
C THR A 92 17.68 8.63 -10.38
N PRO A 93 16.47 9.19 -10.56
CA PRO A 93 15.54 9.71 -9.55
C PRO A 93 15.13 8.66 -8.50
N LYS A 94 14.91 9.06 -7.24
CA LYS A 94 14.59 8.13 -6.14
C LYS A 94 13.15 7.62 -6.14
N ASN A 95 12.29 8.23 -6.96
CA ASN A 95 10.87 7.91 -7.10
C ASN A 95 10.31 8.65 -8.35
N LEU A 96 9.04 8.39 -8.68
CA LEU A 96 8.36 9.03 -9.80
C LEU A 96 8.19 10.55 -9.61
N ALA A 97 8.12 11.04 -8.37
CA ALA A 97 8.02 12.47 -8.10
C ALA A 97 9.29 13.23 -8.47
N GLU A 98 10.45 12.69 -8.13
CA GLU A 98 11.74 13.23 -8.57
C GLU A 98 11.91 13.10 -10.08
N ALA A 99 11.47 11.99 -10.68
CA ALA A 99 11.50 11.82 -12.13
C ALA A 99 10.67 12.91 -12.84
N GLN A 100 9.46 13.20 -12.33
CA GLN A 100 8.62 14.28 -12.86
C GLN A 100 9.32 15.65 -12.75
N ALA A 101 9.97 15.94 -11.61
CA ALA A 101 10.72 17.17 -11.43
C ALA A 101 11.90 17.33 -12.41
N LEU A 102 12.43 16.21 -12.91
CA LEU A 102 13.49 16.15 -13.93
C LEU A 102 12.95 16.14 -15.37
N GLY A 103 11.65 16.36 -15.57
CA GLY A 103 11.00 16.39 -16.88
C GLY A 103 10.36 15.08 -17.33
N GLY A 104 10.33 14.07 -16.45
CA GLY A 104 9.65 12.80 -16.70
C GLY A 104 8.13 12.97 -16.85
N ASN A 105 7.55 12.25 -17.80
CA ASN A 105 6.12 12.32 -18.12
C ASN A 105 5.29 11.44 -17.16
N VAL A 106 5.04 11.95 -15.95
CA VAL A 106 4.24 11.26 -14.92
C VAL A 106 2.91 11.99 -14.71
N LYS A 107 1.81 11.25 -14.55
CA LYS A 107 0.49 11.79 -14.17
C LYS A 107 -0.13 10.97 -13.04
N VAL A 108 -0.44 11.65 -11.93
CA VAL A 108 -1.20 11.04 -10.83
C VAL A 108 -2.68 11.00 -11.22
N VAL A 109 -3.33 9.86 -11.00
CA VAL A 109 -4.76 9.64 -11.28
C VAL A 109 -5.46 9.03 -10.07
N TYR A 110 -6.78 9.17 -10.01
CA TYR A 110 -7.60 8.60 -8.93
C TYR A 110 -8.27 7.28 -9.34
N SER A 111 -8.23 6.91 -10.62
CA SER A 111 -8.76 5.64 -11.09
C SER A 111 -8.08 5.17 -12.37
N PHE A 112 -8.15 3.87 -12.61
CA PHE A 112 -7.73 3.28 -13.89
C PHE A 112 -8.55 3.84 -15.07
N LEU A 113 -9.84 4.12 -14.87
CA LEU A 113 -10.70 4.68 -15.92
C LEU A 113 -10.27 6.10 -16.33
N GLU A 114 -9.77 6.89 -15.39
CA GLU A 114 -9.20 8.21 -15.67
C GLU A 114 -7.93 8.08 -16.53
N ALA A 115 -7.04 7.15 -16.20
CA ALA A 115 -5.86 6.86 -17.01
C ALA A 115 -6.24 6.43 -18.44
N VAL A 116 -7.24 5.55 -18.59
CA VAL A 116 -7.72 5.12 -19.92
C VAL A 116 -8.27 6.28 -20.75
N LYS A 117 -9.06 7.18 -20.14
CA LYS A 117 -9.59 8.36 -20.83
C LYS A 117 -8.47 9.28 -21.30
N ASP A 118 -7.54 9.61 -20.41
CA ASP A 118 -6.41 10.48 -20.73
C ASP A 118 -5.48 9.85 -21.79
N ALA A 119 -5.24 8.53 -21.73
CA ALA A 119 -4.38 7.85 -22.69
C ALA A 119 -4.94 7.89 -24.12
N ARG A 120 -6.28 7.79 -24.26
CA ARG A 120 -6.96 7.93 -25.56
C ARG A 120 -6.78 9.32 -26.16
N GLU A 121 -6.87 10.36 -25.34
CA GLU A 121 -6.65 11.74 -25.78
C GLU A 121 -5.17 12.01 -26.08
N TYR A 122 -4.25 11.46 -25.27
CA TYR A 122 -2.82 11.66 -25.43
C TYR A 122 -2.26 11.00 -26.69
N SER A 123 -2.82 9.87 -27.13
CA SER A 123 -2.49 9.18 -28.39
C SER A 123 -0.99 8.89 -28.59
N LYS A 124 -0.28 8.62 -27.50
CA LYS A 124 1.13 8.21 -27.45
C LYS A 124 1.31 7.09 -26.43
N ASP A 125 2.48 6.46 -26.46
CA ASP A 125 2.84 5.39 -25.54
C ASP A 125 2.60 5.80 -24.09
N SER A 126 1.86 4.94 -23.40
CA SER A 126 1.39 5.17 -22.05
C SER A 126 1.39 3.86 -21.26
N VAL A 127 1.70 3.94 -19.98
CA VAL A 127 1.69 2.81 -19.05
C VAL A 127 0.99 3.21 -17.75
N PHE A 128 0.21 2.29 -17.20
CA PHE A 128 -0.41 2.46 -15.89
C PHE A 128 0.32 1.59 -14.87
N PHE A 129 0.75 2.20 -13.76
CA PHE A 129 1.32 1.47 -12.64
C PHE A 129 0.20 0.77 -11.84
N GLY A 130 -0.15 -0.43 -12.29
CA GLY A 130 -1.18 -1.26 -11.68
C GLY A 130 -0.71 -1.90 -10.38
N ILE A 131 -1.01 -1.26 -9.26
CA ILE A 131 -0.80 -1.79 -7.91
C ILE A 131 -2.15 -1.92 -7.21
N GLY A 132 -2.46 -3.13 -6.73
CA GLY A 132 -3.64 -3.38 -5.90
C GLY A 132 -4.94 -3.44 -6.67
#